data_AF-A0A7Y5VVA1-F1
#
_entry.id   AF-A0A7Y5VVA1-F1
#
_cell.length_a   1.000
_cell.length_b   1.000
_cell.length_c   1.000
_cell.angle_alpha   90.00
_cell.angle_beta   90.00
_cell.angle_gamma   90.00
#
_symmetry.space_group_name_H-M   'P 1'
#
loop_
_entity.id
_entity.type
_entity.pdbx_description
1 polymer ?
#
loop_
_entity_poly.entity_id
_entity_poly.type
_entity_poly.pdbx_seq_one_letter_code
_entity_poly.pdbx_strand_id
1 'polypeptide(L)'
;MMRPTGCTFTIATLAVAATLAAAAHAGTVSLALSSPQHGQTVLPGATISWSIHATVSAGDNLGLALVSVDLVQDAGAPATLDLLPATPDAALADFDRPRGLCNPGSPSGFGGTPAGPPGGQNLLQIGGAQNTFGVAGAGIGEDVVVDGGVGQGVGGQVIVTGSFAAPAIAGTYTYELQNALANVLTAINPAPLQSTVEPATVILAAPVLSFTVGGLTGDLDGSGCVDQSDLGILLANFGCEQPGPCPGDVDGDGDTDQGDLGALLAFFGQGPNCP
;
A
#
# COMPACT_ATOMS: atom_id res chain seq x y z
N MET A 1 -90.47 -10.41 -29.15
CA MET A 1 -89.27 -9.92 -29.86
C MET A 1 -88.61 -8.85 -28.98
N MET A 2 -87.79 -9.28 -28.01
CA MET A 2 -87.05 -8.39 -27.10
C MET A 2 -85.56 -8.70 -27.28
N ARG A 3 -84.77 -7.68 -27.66
CA ARG A 3 -83.31 -7.78 -27.74
C ARG A 3 -82.71 -7.42 -26.37
N PRO A 4 -81.73 -8.18 -25.85
CA PRO A 4 -81.01 -7.80 -24.64
C PRO A 4 -79.92 -6.78 -24.98
N THR A 5 -79.87 -5.71 -24.20
CA THR A 5 -78.85 -4.66 -24.24
C THR A 5 -77.59 -5.18 -23.54
N GLY A 6 -76.51 -5.37 -24.29
CA GLY A 6 -75.21 -5.79 -23.76
C GLY A 6 -74.56 -4.66 -22.96
N CYS A 7 -74.29 -4.92 -21.68
CA CYS A 7 -73.54 -4.04 -20.80
C CYS A 7 -72.05 -4.41 -20.90
N THR A 8 -71.24 -3.55 -21.51
CA THR A 8 -69.80 -3.76 -21.69
C THR A 8 -69.05 -3.26 -20.44
N PHE A 9 -68.52 -4.17 -19.63
CA PHE A 9 -67.64 -3.84 -18.50
C PHE A 9 -66.23 -3.60 -19.01
N THR A 10 -65.75 -2.36 -18.96
CA THR A 10 -64.35 -2.00 -19.23
C THR A 10 -63.54 -2.22 -17.94
N ILE A 11 -62.73 -3.29 -17.90
CA ILE A 11 -61.79 -3.53 -16.79
C ILE A 11 -60.58 -2.63 -17.00
N ALA A 12 -60.49 -1.54 -16.23
CA ALA A 12 -59.32 -0.68 -16.19
C ALA A 12 -58.18 -1.43 -15.47
N THR A 13 -57.16 -1.84 -16.21
CA THR A 13 -55.96 -2.47 -15.65
C THR A 13 -55.11 -1.40 -14.98
N LEU A 14 -55.17 -1.31 -13.66
CA LEU A 14 -54.34 -0.42 -12.85
C LEU A 14 -52.92 -1.00 -12.78
N ALA A 15 -52.02 -0.51 -13.63
CA ALA A 15 -50.60 -0.85 -13.56
C ALA A 15 -50.00 -0.21 -12.31
N VAL A 16 -49.87 -0.98 -11.24
CA VAL A 16 -49.09 -0.59 -10.06
C VAL A 16 -47.62 -0.64 -10.47
N ALA A 17 -47.07 0.49 -10.90
CA ALA A 17 -45.64 0.67 -11.06
C ALA A 17 -45.01 0.60 -9.66
N ALA A 18 -44.58 -0.60 -9.26
CA ALA A 18 -43.72 -0.78 -8.11
C ALA A 18 -42.39 -0.09 -8.42
N THR A 19 -42.25 1.18 -8.04
CA THR A 19 -40.96 1.84 -7.95
C THR A 19 -40.18 1.14 -6.85
N LEU A 20 -39.42 0.12 -7.23
CA LEU A 20 -38.30 -0.36 -6.43
C LEU A 20 -37.39 0.84 -6.23
N ALA A 21 -37.48 1.48 -5.07
CA ALA A 21 -36.48 2.42 -4.63
C ALA A 21 -35.18 1.61 -4.50
N ALA A 22 -34.36 1.62 -5.56
CA ALA A 22 -33.00 1.14 -5.46
C ALA A 22 -32.38 1.93 -4.30
N ALA A 23 -31.98 1.24 -3.24
CA ALA A 23 -31.18 1.85 -2.20
C ALA A 23 -30.03 2.56 -2.92
N ALA A 24 -29.91 3.88 -2.74
CA ALA A 24 -28.80 4.63 -3.28
C ALA A 24 -27.53 3.90 -2.83
N HIS A 25 -26.82 3.32 -3.79
CA HIS A 25 -25.68 2.48 -3.47
C HIS A 25 -24.58 3.41 -2.97
N ALA A 26 -24.09 3.19 -1.75
CA ALA A 26 -22.90 3.87 -1.28
C ALA A 26 -21.77 3.60 -2.28
N GLY A 27 -21.03 4.65 -2.67
CA GLY A 27 -19.89 4.49 -3.58
C GLY A 27 -18.90 3.45 -3.04
N THR A 28 -18.18 2.80 -3.94
CA THR A 28 -17.16 1.80 -3.58
C THR A 28 -15.77 2.40 -3.78
N VAL A 29 -14.89 2.21 -2.80
CA VAL A 29 -13.47 2.58 -2.89
C VAL A 29 -12.62 1.33 -2.74
N SER A 30 -11.87 1.00 -3.78
CA SER A 30 -10.90 -0.09 -3.76
C SER A 30 -9.51 0.45 -3.47
N LEU A 31 -8.86 -0.05 -2.42
CA LEU A 31 -7.47 0.24 -2.10
C LEU A 31 -6.55 -0.92 -2.49
N ALA A 32 -5.38 -0.59 -3.03
CA ALA A 32 -4.36 -1.56 -3.41
C ALA A 32 -2.97 -1.07 -3.00
N LEU A 33 -2.18 -1.97 -2.42
CA LEU A 33 -0.76 -1.80 -2.17
C LEU A 33 0.01 -2.42 -3.34
N SER A 34 0.94 -1.67 -3.92
CA SER A 34 1.71 -2.09 -5.09
C SER A 34 3.20 -1.89 -4.87
N SER A 35 4.01 -2.78 -5.43
CA SER A 35 5.46 -2.68 -5.43
C SER A 35 6.03 -3.44 -6.64
N PRO A 36 7.07 -2.91 -7.31
CA PRO A 36 7.83 -3.67 -8.31
C PRO A 36 8.50 -4.92 -7.73
N GLN A 37 8.77 -4.94 -6.42
CA GLN A 37 9.41 -6.06 -5.73
C GLN A 37 8.41 -7.09 -5.18
N HIS A 38 7.11 -6.92 -5.40
CA HIS A 38 6.11 -7.89 -4.94
C HIS A 38 6.36 -9.28 -5.55
N GLY A 39 6.47 -10.28 -4.68
CA GLY A 39 6.76 -11.68 -5.02
C GLY A 39 8.20 -11.94 -5.49
N GLN A 40 9.10 -10.95 -5.40
CA GLN A 40 10.49 -11.10 -5.84
C GLN A 40 11.41 -11.52 -4.70
N THR A 41 12.52 -12.17 -5.07
CA THR A 41 13.69 -12.29 -4.19
C THR A 41 14.61 -11.10 -4.41
N VAL A 42 14.99 -10.42 -3.33
CA VAL A 42 15.87 -9.25 -3.34
C VAL A 42 17.11 -9.51 -2.49
N LEU A 43 18.17 -8.75 -2.74
CA LEU A 43 19.35 -8.74 -1.87
C LEU A 43 19.10 -7.88 -0.62
N PRO A 44 19.73 -8.21 0.51
CA PRO A 44 19.83 -7.30 1.65
C PRO A 44 20.21 -5.88 1.27
N GLY A 45 19.55 -4.89 1.86
CA GLY A 45 19.77 -3.47 1.58
C GLY A 45 19.15 -2.95 0.27
N ALA A 46 18.61 -3.82 -0.60
CA ALA A 46 17.92 -3.39 -1.82
C ALA A 46 16.75 -2.46 -1.49
N THR A 47 16.53 -1.42 -2.30
CA THR A 47 15.39 -0.52 -2.10
C THR A 47 14.08 -1.19 -2.49
N ILE A 48 13.15 -1.28 -1.53
CA ILE A 48 11.78 -1.70 -1.73
C ILE A 48 10.92 -0.46 -1.91
N SER A 49 10.45 -0.24 -3.13
CA SER A 49 9.55 0.88 -3.45
C SER A 49 8.11 0.40 -3.40
N TRP A 50 7.21 1.21 -2.86
CA TRP A 50 5.79 0.86 -2.77
C TRP A 50 4.89 2.08 -2.99
N SER A 51 3.66 1.83 -3.43
CA SER A 51 2.61 2.84 -3.59
C SER A 51 1.26 2.31 -3.12
N ILE A 52 0.40 3.21 -2.63
CA ILE A 52 -1.00 2.90 -2.33
C ILE A 52 -1.87 3.60 -3.37
N HIS A 53 -2.77 2.85 -4.01
CA HIS A 53 -3.72 3.36 -5.00
C HIS A 53 -5.15 3.27 -4.47
N ALA A 54 -5.97 4.27 -4.77
CA ALA A 54 -7.41 4.26 -4.55
C ALA A 54 -8.15 4.32 -5.89
N THR A 55 -9.06 3.39 -6.13
CA THR A 55 -9.99 3.42 -7.27
C THR A 55 -11.40 3.60 -6.73
N VAL A 56 -12.09 4.63 -7.21
CA VAL A 56 -13.46 4.97 -6.81
C VAL A 56 -14.42 4.51 -7.90
N SER A 57 -15.55 3.90 -7.53
CA SER A 57 -16.60 3.54 -8.48
C SER A 57 -17.10 4.77 -9.24
N ALA A 58 -17.50 4.56 -10.50
CA ALA A 58 -17.98 5.61 -11.37
C ALA A 58 -19.50 5.56 -11.53
N GLY A 59 -20.13 6.73 -11.64
CA GLY A 59 -21.57 6.88 -11.94
C GLY A 59 -22.50 6.85 -10.72
N ASP A 60 -22.00 6.55 -9.53
CA ASP A 60 -22.74 6.51 -8.26
C ASP A 60 -22.25 7.55 -7.24
N ASN A 61 -21.17 8.27 -7.55
CA ASN A 61 -20.59 9.32 -6.71
C ASN A 61 -19.77 10.33 -7.57
N LEU A 62 -19.25 11.37 -6.93
CA LEU A 62 -18.48 12.46 -7.55
C LEU A 62 -16.98 12.40 -7.23
N GLY A 63 -16.45 11.27 -6.80
CA GLY A 63 -15.03 11.07 -6.47
C GLY A 63 -14.75 10.94 -4.98
N LEU A 64 -13.48 10.75 -4.66
CA LEU A 64 -12.99 10.57 -3.28
C LEU A 64 -13.12 11.86 -2.47
N ALA A 65 -13.68 11.77 -1.27
CA ALA A 65 -13.71 12.87 -0.30
C ALA A 65 -12.66 12.69 0.80
N LEU A 66 -12.44 11.45 1.22
CA LEU A 66 -11.57 11.08 2.33
C LEU A 66 -11.02 9.68 2.11
N VAL A 67 -9.75 9.45 2.47
CA VAL A 67 -9.15 8.12 2.59
C VAL A 67 -8.23 8.07 3.81
N SER A 68 -8.27 6.97 4.56
CA SER A 68 -7.27 6.66 5.58
C SER A 68 -7.06 5.16 5.64
N VAL A 69 -5.82 4.71 5.78
CA VAL A 69 -5.44 3.30 5.88
C VAL A 69 -4.16 3.14 6.70
N ASP A 70 -4.00 2.00 7.36
CA ASP A 70 -2.76 1.65 8.05
C ASP A 70 -1.92 0.72 7.16
N LEU A 71 -0.59 0.87 7.20
CA LEU A 71 0.37 -0.07 6.62
C LEU A 71 1.08 -0.80 7.76
N VAL A 72 0.78 -2.09 7.90
CA VAL A 72 1.20 -2.92 9.02
C VAL A 72 2.16 -4.00 8.54
N GLN A 73 3.24 -4.19 9.30
CA GLN A 73 4.23 -5.25 9.06
C GLN A 73 3.76 -6.56 9.68
N ASP A 74 4.06 -7.69 9.05
CA ASP A 74 3.84 -9.01 9.65
C ASP A 74 4.76 -9.20 10.87
N ALA A 75 4.17 -9.43 12.04
CA ALA A 75 4.90 -9.70 13.27
C ALA A 75 5.66 -11.05 13.24
N GLY A 76 5.35 -11.93 12.28
CA GLY A 76 6.06 -13.17 12.04
C GLY A 76 7.29 -13.06 11.14
N ALA A 77 7.59 -11.86 10.60
CA ALA A 77 8.76 -11.66 9.74
C ALA A 77 10.08 -11.89 10.53
N PRO A 78 11.16 -12.33 9.86
CA PRO A 78 12.46 -12.59 10.53
C PRO A 78 13.03 -11.37 11.26
N ALA A 79 12.70 -10.18 10.77
CA ALA A 79 12.94 -8.89 11.40
C ALA A 79 11.79 -7.94 11.08
N THR A 80 11.72 -6.85 11.83
CA THR A 80 10.87 -5.70 11.52
C THR A 80 11.75 -4.47 11.29
N LEU A 81 11.18 -3.41 10.71
CA LEU A 81 11.90 -2.15 10.50
C LEU A 81 11.04 -0.94 10.88
N ASP A 82 11.66 0.22 11.04
CA ASP A 82 10.91 1.46 11.22
C ASP A 82 10.47 2.00 9.86
N LEU A 83 9.16 1.96 9.60
CA LEU A 83 8.61 2.57 8.40
C LEU A 83 8.62 4.09 8.54
N LEU A 84 9.20 4.76 7.54
CA LEU A 84 9.22 6.21 7.46
C LEU A 84 7.93 6.74 6.81
N PRO A 85 7.46 7.95 7.19
CA PRO A 85 6.32 8.57 6.54
C PRO A 85 6.46 8.59 5.02
N ALA A 86 5.39 8.23 4.33
CA ALA A 86 5.34 8.21 2.87
C ALA A 86 5.20 9.62 2.29
N THR A 87 5.45 9.75 0.99
CA THR A 87 5.28 11.01 0.24
C THR A 87 3.88 11.04 -0.41
N PRO A 88 3.03 12.04 -0.09
CA PRO A 88 1.75 12.26 -0.76
C PRO A 88 1.90 12.45 -2.26
N ASP A 89 0.95 11.95 -3.05
CA ASP A 89 0.86 12.31 -4.47
C ASP A 89 0.47 13.79 -4.62
N ALA A 90 1.10 14.50 -5.56
CA ALA A 90 0.86 15.92 -5.76
C ALA A 90 -0.58 16.24 -6.18
N ALA A 91 -1.29 15.31 -6.83
CA ALA A 91 -2.69 15.47 -7.18
C ALA A 91 -3.64 15.42 -5.96
N LEU A 92 -3.13 15.06 -4.78
CA LEU A 92 -3.86 15.05 -3.52
C LEU A 92 -3.41 16.14 -2.54
N ALA A 93 -2.80 17.21 -3.04
CA ALA A 93 -2.43 18.35 -2.22
C ALA A 93 -3.62 18.94 -1.43
N ASP A 94 -4.84 18.83 -1.97
CA ASP A 94 -6.09 19.27 -1.33
C ASP A 94 -6.64 18.33 -0.26
N PHE A 95 -6.02 17.17 -0.06
CA PHE A 95 -6.29 16.28 1.05
C PHE A 95 -5.27 16.42 2.19
N ASP A 96 -4.12 17.05 1.91
CA ASP A 96 -3.02 17.25 2.84
C ASP A 96 -3.06 18.65 3.48
N ARG A 97 -2.50 18.79 4.68
CA ARG A 97 -2.41 20.06 5.37
C ARG A 97 -1.41 21.01 4.69
N PRO A 98 -1.71 22.33 4.67
CA PRO A 98 -2.84 22.97 5.35
C PRO A 98 -4.14 23.01 4.52
N ARG A 99 -4.11 22.64 3.23
CA ARG A 99 -5.24 22.80 2.30
C ARG A 99 -6.41 21.88 2.65
N GLY A 100 -6.13 20.61 2.88
CA GLY A 100 -7.08 19.59 3.32
C GLY A 100 -7.01 19.30 4.83
N LEU A 101 -7.52 18.13 5.20
CA LEU A 101 -7.54 17.62 6.57
C LEU A 101 -6.79 16.29 6.64
N CYS A 102 -5.70 16.26 7.39
CA CYS A 102 -5.01 15.03 7.76
C CYS A 102 -4.51 15.13 9.20
N ASN A 103 -3.92 14.05 9.70
CA ASN A 103 -3.26 14.08 11.00
C ASN A 103 -2.17 15.16 11.06
N PRO A 104 -1.92 15.75 12.24
CA PRO A 104 -0.75 16.59 12.44
C PRO A 104 0.53 15.76 12.25
N GLY A 105 1.57 16.38 11.71
CA GLY A 105 2.89 15.79 11.47
C GLY A 105 3.86 16.86 10.95
N SER A 106 5.10 16.47 10.67
CA SER A 106 6.10 17.39 10.10
C SER A 106 6.56 16.86 8.73
N PRO A 107 6.19 17.50 7.60
CA PRO A 107 5.35 18.70 7.48
C PRO A 107 3.84 18.44 7.68
N SER A 108 3.39 17.19 7.52
CA SER A 108 2.00 16.74 7.70
C SER A 108 1.96 15.26 8.09
N GLY A 109 0.80 14.76 8.53
CA GLY A 109 0.57 13.34 8.83
C GLY A 109 0.01 12.53 7.66
N PHE A 110 -0.13 13.11 6.46
CA PHE A 110 -0.76 12.43 5.32
C PHE A 110 0.02 11.17 4.89
N GLY A 111 1.35 11.21 4.97
CA GLY A 111 2.23 10.07 4.73
C GLY A 111 2.11 8.92 5.73
N GLY A 112 1.25 9.06 6.75
CA GLY A 112 1.14 8.16 7.88
C GLY A 112 2.02 8.59 9.06
N THR A 113 1.58 8.21 10.26
CA THR A 113 2.30 8.43 11.52
C THR A 113 3.01 7.15 11.94
N PRO A 114 4.34 7.15 12.07
CA PRO A 114 5.07 6.00 12.60
C PRO A 114 4.62 5.67 14.02
N ALA A 115 4.25 4.41 14.26
CA ALA A 115 3.80 3.95 15.57
C ALA A 115 4.23 2.51 15.84
N GLY A 116 4.67 2.25 17.06
CA GLY A 116 5.23 0.96 17.47
C GLY A 116 6.56 1.13 18.23
N PRO A 117 7.15 0.03 18.69
CA PRO A 117 8.50 0.06 19.25
C PRO A 117 9.53 0.45 18.16
N PRO A 118 10.65 1.09 18.52
CA PRO A 118 11.77 1.31 17.59
C PRO A 118 12.25 -0.02 16.98
N GLY A 119 12.58 0.00 15.70
CA GLY A 119 12.88 -1.18 14.89
C GLY A 119 11.65 -1.97 14.43
N GLY A 120 10.45 -1.43 14.57
CA GLY A 120 9.20 -2.12 14.24
C GLY A 120 7.99 -1.20 14.09
N GLN A 121 8.22 0.07 13.76
CA GLN A 121 7.15 1.04 13.58
C GLN A 121 6.34 0.75 12.30
N ASN A 122 5.02 0.62 12.46
CA ASN A 122 4.04 0.64 11.39
C ASN A 122 3.72 2.08 10.97
N LEU A 123 3.08 2.28 9.82
CA LEU A 123 2.50 3.58 9.46
C LEU A 123 0.99 3.56 9.70
N LEU A 124 0.52 4.40 10.62
CA LEU A 124 -0.90 4.52 10.91
C LEU A 124 -1.50 5.72 10.19
N GLN A 125 -2.76 5.59 9.77
CA GLN A 125 -3.59 6.66 9.25
C GLN A 125 -2.97 7.41 8.06
N ILE A 126 -2.45 6.66 7.08
CA ILE A 126 -2.01 7.17 5.78
C ILE A 126 -3.22 7.72 5.03
N GLY A 127 -3.18 8.99 4.67
CA GLY A 127 -4.21 9.68 3.91
C GLY A 127 -4.74 10.95 4.59
N GLY A 128 -5.89 11.41 4.11
CA GLY A 128 -6.49 12.68 4.49
C GLY A 128 -7.85 12.87 3.84
N ALA A 129 -8.34 14.11 3.87
CA ALA A 129 -9.65 14.49 3.36
C ALA A 129 -9.64 15.89 2.75
N GLN A 130 -10.48 16.11 1.75
CA GLN A 130 -10.77 17.45 1.27
C GLN A 130 -11.59 18.24 2.30
N ASN A 131 -11.48 19.56 2.28
CA ASN A 131 -12.36 20.40 3.08
C ASN A 131 -13.75 20.52 2.44
N THR A 132 -14.67 19.68 2.91
CA THR A 132 -16.05 19.69 2.42
C THR A 132 -16.95 20.66 3.18
N PHE A 133 -16.46 21.36 4.21
CA PHE A 133 -17.29 22.24 5.05
C PHE A 133 -17.69 23.57 4.39
N GLY A 134 -17.07 23.91 3.26
CA GLY A 134 -17.33 25.16 2.53
C GLY A 134 -16.74 26.41 3.18
N VAL A 135 -16.04 26.28 4.31
CA VAL A 135 -15.41 27.41 5.02
C VAL A 135 -13.95 27.06 5.30
N ALA A 136 -13.06 28.02 5.07
CA ALA A 136 -11.62 27.85 5.30
C ALA A 136 -11.31 27.83 6.80
N GLY A 137 -10.49 26.88 7.24
CA GLY A 137 -9.93 26.86 8.59
C GLY A 137 -8.66 27.70 8.73
N ALA A 138 -8.16 27.83 9.96
CA ALA A 138 -6.92 28.55 10.27
C ALA A 138 -5.77 27.55 10.50
N GLY A 139 -5.20 26.99 9.42
CA GLY A 139 -4.09 26.01 9.47
C GLY A 139 -4.45 24.55 9.18
N ILE A 140 -5.71 24.28 8.83
CA ILE A 140 -6.21 22.99 8.34
C ILE A 140 -7.51 23.25 7.56
N GLY A 141 -7.73 22.54 6.46
CA GLY A 141 -8.89 22.79 5.60
C GLY A 141 -8.91 24.21 5.07
N GLU A 142 -7.77 24.75 4.64
CA GLU A 142 -7.69 26.12 4.11
C GLU A 142 -8.26 26.26 2.70
N ASP A 143 -8.17 25.20 1.89
CA ASP A 143 -8.84 25.20 0.60
C ASP A 143 -10.33 24.93 0.81
N VAL A 144 -11.20 25.61 0.08
CA VAL A 144 -12.66 25.40 0.10
C VAL A 144 -13.19 24.90 -1.24
N VAL A 145 -12.31 24.79 -2.24
CA VAL A 145 -12.59 24.17 -3.52
C VAL A 145 -12.53 22.66 -3.32
N VAL A 146 -13.60 21.97 -3.68
CA VAL A 146 -13.70 20.52 -3.62
C VAL A 146 -13.55 19.97 -5.03
N ASP A 147 -12.55 19.12 -5.21
CA ASP A 147 -12.24 18.46 -6.47
C ASP A 147 -13.07 17.19 -6.63
N GLY A 148 -13.85 17.16 -7.71
CA GLY A 148 -14.57 15.97 -8.15
C GLY A 148 -13.70 15.03 -8.98
N GLY A 149 -14.15 13.78 -9.13
CA GLY A 149 -13.53 12.78 -9.99
C GLY A 149 -12.24 12.16 -9.45
N VAL A 150 -11.75 12.57 -8.28
CA VAL A 150 -10.56 12.02 -7.64
C VAL A 150 -10.73 10.50 -7.48
N GLY A 151 -9.80 9.73 -8.05
CA GLY A 151 -9.80 8.26 -8.01
C GLY A 151 -10.76 7.57 -9.00
N GLN A 152 -11.54 8.32 -9.80
CA GLN A 152 -12.40 7.75 -10.85
C GLN A 152 -11.70 7.56 -12.21
N GLY A 153 -10.44 8.00 -12.32
CA GLY A 153 -9.61 7.80 -13.51
C GLY A 153 -9.24 6.33 -13.74
N VAL A 154 -8.86 6.02 -14.99
CA VAL A 154 -8.34 4.68 -15.33
C VAL A 154 -7.07 4.42 -14.53
N GLY A 155 -7.05 3.31 -13.78
CA GLY A 155 -5.92 2.96 -12.89
C GLY A 155 -6.00 3.57 -11.49
N GLY A 156 -7.05 4.33 -11.18
CA GLY A 156 -7.24 4.98 -9.89
C GLY A 156 -6.33 6.18 -9.67
N GLN A 157 -6.19 6.59 -8.42
CA GLN A 157 -5.35 7.69 -7.95
C GLN A 157 -4.28 7.13 -7.01
N VAL A 158 -3.01 7.50 -7.23
CA VAL A 158 -1.94 7.25 -6.26
C VAL A 158 -2.22 8.12 -5.04
N ILE A 159 -2.24 7.52 -3.86
CA ILE A 159 -2.42 8.22 -2.59
C ILE A 159 -1.08 8.68 -2.06
N VAL A 160 -0.18 7.72 -1.84
CA VAL A 160 1.18 7.95 -1.37
C VAL A 160 2.15 7.01 -2.08
N THR A 161 3.42 7.39 -2.05
CA THR A 161 4.56 6.54 -2.42
C THR A 161 5.57 6.50 -1.27
N GLY A 162 6.21 5.37 -1.07
CA GLY A 162 7.23 5.22 -0.05
C GLY A 162 8.31 4.23 -0.44
N SER A 163 9.37 4.19 0.34
CA SER A 163 10.44 3.21 0.16
C SER A 163 11.16 2.93 1.46
N PHE A 164 11.70 1.72 1.58
CA PHE A 164 12.62 1.33 2.65
C PHE A 164 13.69 0.39 2.10
N ALA A 165 14.77 0.18 2.86
CA ALA A 165 15.79 -0.81 2.52
C ALA A 165 15.34 -2.20 2.99
N ALA A 166 15.53 -3.22 2.14
CA ALA A 166 15.31 -4.61 2.49
C ALA A 166 16.18 -4.99 3.71
N PRO A 167 15.64 -5.67 4.74
CA PRO A 167 16.41 -6.04 5.92
C PRO A 167 17.63 -6.92 5.62
N ALA A 168 18.58 -6.97 6.55
CA ALA A 168 19.77 -7.82 6.44
C ALA A 168 19.46 -9.31 6.60
N ILE A 169 18.44 -9.64 7.39
CA ILE A 169 18.11 -11.02 7.73
C ILE A 169 17.32 -11.65 6.57
N ALA A 170 17.81 -12.78 6.06
CA ALA A 170 17.13 -13.52 5.01
C ALA A 170 15.75 -14.04 5.47
N GLY A 171 14.81 -14.10 4.54
CA GLY A 171 13.47 -14.64 4.75
C GLY A 171 12.38 -13.79 4.11
N THR A 172 11.12 -14.16 4.36
CA THR A 172 9.96 -13.51 3.74
C THR A 172 9.43 -12.39 4.62
N TYR A 173 9.22 -11.24 4.00
CA TYR A 173 8.66 -10.05 4.62
C TYR A 173 7.32 -9.74 3.98
N THR A 174 6.34 -9.42 4.82
CA THR A 174 4.97 -9.15 4.39
C THR A 174 4.46 -7.86 5.05
N TYR A 175 3.79 -7.03 4.27
CA TYR A 175 3.16 -5.79 4.69
C TYR A 175 1.72 -5.80 4.21
N GLU A 176 0.79 -5.34 5.05
CA GLU A 176 -0.64 -5.40 4.79
C GLU A 176 -1.32 -4.05 5.04
N LEU A 177 -2.27 -3.70 4.18
CA LEU A 177 -3.21 -2.62 4.42
C LEU A 177 -4.28 -3.04 5.43
N GLN A 178 -4.44 -2.27 6.50
CA GLN A 178 -5.42 -2.54 7.56
C GLN A 178 -6.23 -1.29 7.91
N ASN A 179 -7.35 -1.49 8.62
CA ASN A 179 -8.20 -0.41 9.16
C ASN A 179 -8.60 0.67 8.15
N ALA A 180 -8.81 0.27 6.89
CA ALA A 180 -9.13 1.20 5.83
C ALA A 180 -10.52 1.82 5.99
N LEU A 181 -10.61 3.12 5.74
CA LEU A 181 -11.84 3.90 5.72
C LEU A 181 -11.79 4.90 4.56
N ALA A 182 -12.94 5.15 3.95
CA ALA A 182 -13.06 6.13 2.88
C ALA A 182 -14.47 6.72 2.82
N ASN A 183 -14.56 7.96 2.35
CA ASN A 183 -15.82 8.60 2.00
C ASN A 183 -15.77 9.07 0.55
N VAL A 184 -16.93 9.14 -0.10
CA VAL A 184 -17.09 9.69 -1.44
C VAL A 184 -17.98 10.94 -1.42
N LEU A 185 -17.79 11.80 -2.42
CA LEU A 185 -18.62 12.97 -2.64
C LEU A 185 -19.96 12.57 -3.27
N THR A 186 -21.07 13.08 -2.75
CA THR A 186 -22.41 12.90 -3.35
C THR A 186 -22.97 14.19 -3.95
N ALA A 187 -22.50 15.35 -3.49
CA ALA A 187 -22.74 16.64 -4.12
C ALA A 187 -21.56 17.59 -3.83
N ILE A 188 -21.16 18.36 -4.84
CA ILE A 188 -20.16 19.42 -4.71
C ILE A 188 -20.89 20.76 -4.72
N ASN A 189 -20.83 21.47 -3.60
CA ASN A 189 -21.48 22.77 -3.44
C ASN A 189 -20.42 23.88 -3.39
N PRO A 190 -20.68 25.05 -4.01
CA PRO A 190 -19.75 26.18 -3.93
C PRO A 190 -19.73 26.75 -2.51
N ALA A 191 -18.55 27.15 -2.04
CA ALA A 191 -18.41 27.88 -0.79
C ALA A 191 -19.37 29.10 -0.74
N PRO A 192 -20.03 29.38 0.40
CA PRO A 192 -19.75 28.82 1.72
C PRO A 192 -20.56 27.55 2.06
N LEU A 193 -21.25 26.95 1.10
CA LEU A 193 -22.10 25.79 1.35
C LEU A 193 -21.25 24.52 1.49
N GLN A 194 -21.62 23.66 2.44
CA GLN A 194 -20.99 22.36 2.65
C GLN A 194 -21.29 21.42 1.47
N SER A 195 -20.26 20.75 0.95
CA SER A 195 -20.40 19.61 0.03
C SER A 195 -20.83 18.36 0.80
N THR A 196 -21.65 17.50 0.19
CA THR A 196 -22.16 16.30 0.87
C THR A 196 -21.27 15.10 0.60
N VAL A 197 -21.04 14.30 1.63
CA VAL A 197 -20.22 13.10 1.59
C VAL A 197 -20.99 11.92 2.19
N GLU A 198 -20.67 10.72 1.74
CA GLU A 198 -21.18 9.48 2.32
C GLU A 198 -20.04 8.49 2.57
N PRO A 199 -20.13 7.65 3.62
CA PRO A 199 -19.19 6.55 3.81
C PRO A 199 -19.21 5.61 2.62
N ALA A 200 -18.03 5.25 2.11
CA ALA A 200 -17.90 4.29 1.03
C ALA A 200 -17.84 2.86 1.55
N THR A 201 -18.27 1.91 0.71
CA THR A 201 -17.85 0.51 0.92
C THR A 201 -16.38 0.41 0.52
N VAL A 202 -15.51 0.00 1.45
CA VAL A 202 -14.08 -0.14 1.20
C VAL A 202 -13.74 -1.58 0.85
N ILE A 203 -13.03 -1.77 -0.27
CA ILE A 203 -12.51 -3.07 -0.72
C ILE A 203 -10.99 -3.01 -0.70
N LEU A 204 -10.35 -3.98 -0.05
CA LEU A 204 -8.91 -4.17 -0.11
C LEU A 204 -8.58 -5.16 -1.23
N ALA A 205 -8.31 -4.67 -2.44
CA ALA A 205 -8.21 -5.49 -3.66
C ALA A 205 -6.87 -6.23 -3.79
N ALA A 206 -5.78 -5.58 -3.36
CA ALA A 206 -4.45 -6.17 -3.22
C ALA A 206 -3.83 -5.61 -1.93
N PRO A 207 -4.28 -6.08 -0.75
CA PRO A 207 -3.86 -5.50 0.52
C PRO A 207 -2.40 -5.79 0.87
N VAL A 208 -1.81 -6.80 0.23
CA VAL A 208 -0.56 -7.42 0.69
C VAL A 208 0.59 -7.13 -0.27
N LEU A 209 1.70 -6.66 0.29
CA LEU A 209 3.02 -6.64 -0.31
C LEU A 209 3.85 -7.74 0.34
N SER A 210 4.44 -8.65 -0.43
CA SER A 210 5.40 -9.63 0.08
C SER A 210 6.63 -9.69 -0.82
N PHE A 211 7.80 -9.90 -0.22
CA PHE A 211 9.05 -10.17 -0.93
C PHE A 211 9.94 -11.07 -0.05
N THR A 212 10.93 -11.71 -0.67
CA THR A 212 11.90 -12.53 0.05
C THR A 212 13.27 -11.88 0.00
N VAL A 213 13.91 -11.72 1.15
CA VAL A 213 15.33 -11.37 1.21
C VAL A 213 16.13 -12.66 1.10
N GLY A 214 16.95 -12.77 0.05
CA GLY A 214 17.90 -13.88 -0.10
C GLY A 214 19.09 -13.74 0.85
N GLY A 215 19.84 -14.83 1.06
CA GLY A 215 21.17 -14.71 1.65
C GLY A 215 22.11 -13.92 0.74
N LEU A 216 23.10 -13.24 1.30
CA LEU A 216 24.19 -12.68 0.52
C LEU A 216 25.09 -13.84 0.07
N THR A 217 25.24 -14.04 -1.23
CA THR A 217 26.19 -15.02 -1.75
C THR A 217 27.59 -14.66 -1.25
N GLY A 218 28.25 -15.59 -0.55
CA GLY A 218 29.56 -15.38 0.04
C GLY A 218 29.56 -14.89 1.49
N ASP A 219 28.40 -14.59 2.10
CA ASP A 219 28.26 -14.31 3.54
C ASP A 219 28.14 -15.65 4.27
N LEU A 220 29.30 -16.24 4.55
CA LEU A 220 29.47 -17.57 5.12
C LEU A 220 29.28 -17.59 6.63
N ASP A 221 29.46 -16.45 7.31
CA ASP A 221 29.23 -16.33 8.76
C ASP A 221 27.84 -15.78 9.13
N GLY A 222 27.07 -15.30 8.15
CA GLY A 222 25.73 -14.76 8.33
C GLY A 222 25.70 -13.38 8.97
N SER A 223 26.80 -12.62 8.90
CA SER A 223 26.92 -11.29 9.48
C SER A 223 26.15 -10.21 8.69
N GLY A 224 25.67 -10.53 7.49
CA GLY A 224 25.06 -9.56 6.58
C GLY A 224 26.12 -8.71 5.86
N CYS A 225 27.37 -9.18 5.80
CA CYS A 225 28.46 -8.60 5.03
C CYS A 225 29.31 -9.73 4.47
N VAL A 226 29.80 -9.57 3.23
CA VAL A 226 30.81 -10.49 2.66
C VAL A 226 32.18 -9.85 2.86
N ASP A 227 32.95 -10.28 3.86
CA ASP A 227 34.23 -9.66 4.23
C ASP A 227 35.37 -10.66 4.51
N GLN A 228 36.40 -10.21 5.22
CA GLN A 228 37.57 -11.01 5.54
C GLN A 228 37.23 -12.22 6.44
N SER A 229 36.15 -12.13 7.23
CA SER A 229 35.65 -13.20 8.09
C SER A 229 35.15 -14.36 7.23
N ASP A 230 34.36 -14.06 6.20
CA ASP A 230 33.88 -15.05 5.23
C ASP A 230 35.03 -15.64 4.42
N LEU A 231 35.95 -14.79 3.95
CA LEU A 231 37.16 -15.26 3.30
C LEU A 231 37.96 -16.20 4.21
N GLY A 232 37.99 -15.94 5.52
CA GLY A 232 38.60 -16.82 6.52
C GLY A 232 37.92 -18.18 6.60
N ILE A 233 36.58 -18.23 6.57
CA ILE A 233 35.81 -19.48 6.55
C ILE A 233 36.08 -20.26 5.26
N LEU A 234 36.04 -19.59 4.11
CA LEU A 234 36.32 -20.21 2.82
C LEU A 234 37.73 -20.84 2.81
N LEU A 235 38.75 -20.05 3.15
CA LEU A 235 40.15 -20.52 3.14
C LEU A 235 40.40 -21.64 4.17
N ALA A 236 39.67 -21.67 5.29
CA ALA A 236 39.76 -22.75 6.26
C ALA A 236 39.21 -24.09 5.73
N ASN A 237 38.35 -24.06 4.71
CA ASN A 237 37.75 -25.22 4.08
C ASN A 237 38.28 -25.49 2.67
N PHE A 238 39.33 -24.80 2.23
CA PHE A 238 39.87 -24.94 0.88
C PHE A 238 40.33 -26.39 0.59
N GLY A 239 39.88 -26.94 -0.53
CA GLY A 239 40.05 -28.34 -0.92
C GLY A 239 39.09 -29.32 -0.25
N CYS A 240 38.02 -28.84 0.40
CA CYS A 240 36.92 -29.69 0.85
C CYS A 240 36.20 -30.30 -0.36
N GLU A 241 35.75 -31.55 -0.26
CA GLU A 241 34.94 -32.24 -1.28
C GLU A 241 33.81 -33.02 -0.59
N GLN A 242 32.67 -33.17 -1.28
CA GLN A 242 31.58 -34.05 -0.84
C GLN A 242 32.06 -35.49 -0.54
N PRO A 243 31.41 -36.21 0.42
CA PRO A 243 30.09 -35.97 0.98
C PRO A 243 30.07 -35.14 2.28
N GLY A 244 31.20 -34.57 2.69
CA GLY A 244 31.24 -33.68 3.85
C GLY A 244 30.54 -32.34 3.58
N PRO A 245 30.09 -31.62 4.63
CA PRO A 245 29.71 -30.23 4.44
C PRO A 245 30.97 -29.45 4.04
N CYS A 246 30.88 -28.67 2.97
CA CYS A 246 31.90 -27.72 2.56
C CYS A 246 31.35 -26.31 2.77
N PRO A 247 31.50 -25.71 3.97
CA PRO A 247 30.95 -24.39 4.27
C PRO A 247 31.52 -23.27 3.40
N GLY A 248 32.64 -23.52 2.71
CA GLY A 248 33.23 -22.59 1.76
C GLY A 248 32.75 -22.77 0.32
N ASP A 249 31.84 -23.71 0.05
CA ASP A 249 31.20 -23.96 -1.26
C ASP A 249 30.15 -22.85 -1.51
N VAL A 250 30.62 -21.74 -2.08
CA VAL A 250 29.85 -20.52 -2.37
C VAL A 250 29.09 -20.66 -3.69
N ASP A 251 29.63 -21.39 -4.67
CA ASP A 251 28.99 -21.55 -5.97
C ASP A 251 28.08 -22.81 -6.08
N GLY A 252 28.15 -23.70 -5.09
CA GLY A 252 27.26 -24.82 -4.89
C GLY A 252 27.58 -26.05 -5.74
N ASP A 253 28.82 -26.20 -6.22
CA ASP A 253 29.24 -27.31 -7.08
C ASP A 253 29.69 -28.57 -6.31
N GLY A 254 29.83 -28.46 -4.99
CA GLY A 254 30.13 -29.57 -4.09
C GLY A 254 31.59 -29.69 -3.66
N ASP A 255 32.45 -28.72 -3.97
CA ASP A 255 33.78 -28.60 -3.39
C ASP A 255 34.07 -27.18 -2.84
N THR A 256 35.27 -26.91 -2.36
CA THR A 256 35.69 -25.55 -1.96
C THR A 256 37.01 -25.24 -2.64
N ASP A 257 36.98 -24.50 -3.74
CA ASP A 257 38.15 -24.30 -4.59
C ASP A 257 38.33 -22.83 -5.04
N GLN A 258 39.03 -22.64 -6.16
CA GLN A 258 39.27 -21.31 -6.72
C GLN A 258 38.00 -20.66 -7.32
N GLY A 259 37.00 -21.45 -7.71
CA GLY A 259 35.67 -21.04 -8.14
C GLY A 259 34.95 -20.30 -7.03
N ASP A 260 34.89 -20.91 -5.85
CA ASP A 260 34.29 -20.29 -4.66
C ASP A 260 34.99 -19.02 -4.23
N LEU A 261 36.33 -19.03 -4.25
CA LEU A 261 37.10 -17.82 -3.96
C LEU A 261 36.74 -16.70 -4.95
N GLY A 262 36.61 -17.04 -6.24
CA GLY A 262 36.15 -16.10 -7.26
C GLY A 262 34.74 -15.58 -7.00
N ALA A 263 33.83 -16.46 -6.60
CA ALA A 263 32.45 -16.12 -6.26
C ALA A 263 32.38 -15.20 -5.04
N LEU A 264 33.05 -15.55 -3.93
CA LEU A 264 33.13 -14.72 -2.72
C LEU A 264 33.73 -13.35 -3.04
N LEU A 265 34.85 -13.31 -3.76
CA LEU A 265 35.51 -12.05 -4.11
C LEU A 265 34.66 -11.15 -5.00
N ALA A 266 33.76 -11.70 -5.82
CA ALA A 266 32.81 -10.92 -6.60
C ALA A 266 31.79 -10.17 -5.72
N PHE A 267 31.52 -10.69 -4.53
CA PHE A 267 30.63 -10.07 -3.54
C PHE A 267 31.36 -9.40 -2.37
N PHE A 268 32.70 -9.39 -2.35
CA PHE A 268 33.47 -8.83 -1.25
C PHE A 268 33.17 -7.34 -1.01
N GLY A 269 32.93 -7.00 0.26
CA GLY A 269 32.48 -5.68 0.71
C GLY A 269 31.00 -5.39 0.45
N GLN A 270 30.22 -6.37 -0.03
CA GLN A 270 28.77 -6.20 -0.20
C GLN A 270 28.00 -6.63 1.05
N GLY A 271 27.02 -5.80 1.42
CA GLY A 271 26.11 -6.08 2.53
C GLY A 271 25.79 -4.81 3.33
N PRO A 272 24.61 -4.74 3.98
CA PRO A 272 24.21 -3.57 4.76
C PRO A 272 25.12 -3.30 5.98
N ASN A 273 25.89 -4.30 6.42
CA ASN A 273 26.77 -4.20 7.59
C ASN A 273 28.26 -4.05 7.23
N CYS A 274 28.60 -3.88 5.95
CA CYS A 274 29.99 -3.68 5.54
C CYS A 274 30.49 -2.26 5.85
N PRO A 275 31.75 -2.12 6.33
CA PRO A 275 32.37 -0.83 6.63
C PRO A 275 32.73 0.01 5.39
#